data_AF-I3TIZ7-F1
#
_entry.id   AF-I3TIZ7-F1
#
_cell.length_a   1.000
_cell.length_b   1.000
_cell.length_c   1.000
_cell.angle_alpha   90.00
_cell.angle_beta   90.00
_cell.angle_gamma   90.00
#
_symmetry.space_group_name_H-M   'P 1'
#
loop_
_entity.id
_entity.type
_entity.pdbx_description
1 polymer ?
#
loop_
_entity_poly.entity_id
_entity_poly.type
_entity_poly.pdbx_seq_one_letter_code
_entity_poly.pdbx_strand_id
1 'polypeptide(L)'
;MVINVMCSLFMESLDDPFRALAPVLRDYPLGGLVSGIFVDLHGEATSEKMAYGHFLDGQVTAVVGTHTHVPTADHQVLPGGTAFQCDAGMCGDYDSVIGMDKNASLDRFTRKMRGQKLLPANGPATICGTLIETDDATGLAKSIAPLRVGGRLSPAWPGAEPMPESLLQLHLPQGQAETVG
;
A
#
# COMPACT_ATOMS: atom_id res chain seq x y z
N MET A 1 -7.24 8.17 -14.33
CA MET A 1 -7.37 6.74 -14.68
C MET A 1 -6.78 5.92 -13.55
N VAL A 2 -7.38 4.77 -13.26
CA VAL A 2 -6.89 3.82 -12.26
C VAL A 2 -6.68 2.47 -12.95
N ILE A 3 -5.51 1.87 -12.76
CA ILE A 3 -5.15 0.57 -13.33
C ILE A 3 -4.79 -0.35 -12.17
N ASN A 4 -5.32 -1.57 -12.16
CA ASN A 4 -4.87 -2.63 -11.27
C ASN A 4 -4.06 -3.63 -12.08
N VAL A 5 -2.90 -4.03 -11.57
CA VAL A 5 -1.97 -4.96 -12.20
C VAL A 5 -1.63 -6.05 -11.19
N MET A 6 -1.78 -7.31 -11.60
CA MET A 6 -1.35 -8.45 -10.80
C MET A 6 0.01 -8.93 -11.29
N CYS A 7 0.97 -8.99 -10.39
CA CYS A 7 2.32 -9.52 -10.61
C CYS A 7 2.32 -11.05 -10.67
N SER A 8 3.43 -11.64 -11.09
CA SER A 8 3.53 -13.08 -11.36
C SER A 8 4.56 -13.81 -10.51
N LEU A 9 5.59 -13.14 -10.00
CA LEU A 9 6.66 -13.80 -9.24
C LEU A 9 6.15 -14.20 -7.85
N PHE A 10 6.23 -15.50 -7.55
CA PHE A 10 5.65 -16.17 -6.37
C PHE A 10 4.12 -16.16 -6.29
N MET A 11 3.44 -15.82 -7.39
CA MET A 11 1.99 -15.78 -7.53
C MET A 11 1.52 -16.71 -8.66
N GLU A 12 0.23 -16.70 -8.95
CA GLU A 12 -0.29 -17.43 -10.11
C GLU A 12 0.34 -16.88 -11.40
N SER A 13 0.68 -17.78 -12.32
CA SER A 13 1.23 -17.38 -13.62
C SER A 13 0.15 -16.73 -14.45
N LEU A 14 0.38 -15.48 -14.86
CA LEU A 14 -0.50 -14.71 -15.72
C LEU A 14 0.18 -14.37 -17.05
N ASP A 15 -0.59 -13.77 -17.95
CA ASP A 15 -0.04 -13.09 -19.11
C ASP A 15 0.91 -11.96 -18.66
N ASP A 16 1.94 -11.70 -19.47
CA ASP A 16 2.96 -10.68 -19.19
C ASP A 16 2.32 -9.30 -18.95
N PRO A 17 2.29 -8.81 -17.70
CA PRO A 17 1.57 -7.57 -17.39
C PRO A 17 2.28 -6.33 -17.97
N PHE A 18 3.58 -6.40 -18.28
CA PHE A 18 4.28 -5.35 -19.01
C PHE A 18 3.70 -5.16 -20.41
N ARG A 19 3.37 -6.26 -21.09
CA ARG A 19 2.75 -6.24 -22.43
C ARG A 19 1.32 -5.76 -22.40
N ALA A 20 0.57 -6.07 -21.34
CA ALA A 20 -0.81 -5.64 -21.18
C ALA A 20 -0.92 -4.11 -20.95
N LEU A 21 0.04 -3.51 -20.25
CA LEU A 21 0.04 -2.07 -19.93
C LEU A 21 0.36 -1.17 -21.14
N ALA A 22 1.28 -1.61 -21.99
CA ALA A 22 1.78 -0.81 -23.11
C ALA A 22 0.70 -0.23 -24.06
N PRO A 23 -0.33 -0.99 -24.53
CA PRO A 23 -1.40 -0.40 -25.34
C PRO A 23 -2.26 0.58 -24.56
N VAL A 24 -2.59 0.30 -23.30
CA VAL A 24 -3.43 1.16 -22.46
C VAL A 24 -2.78 2.53 -22.26
N LEU A 25 -1.49 2.57 -21.92
CA LEU A 25 -0.75 3.82 -21.69
C LEU A 25 -0.53 4.62 -22.99
N ARG A 26 -0.52 3.94 -24.14
CA ARG A 26 -0.43 4.59 -25.46
C ARG A 26 -1.74 5.28 -25.84
N ASP A 27 -2.87 4.62 -25.58
CA ASP A 27 -4.19 5.13 -25.92
C ASP A 27 -4.66 6.22 -24.95
N TYR A 28 -4.17 6.18 -23.70
CA TYR A 28 -4.48 7.14 -22.63
C TYR A 28 -3.21 7.71 -21.98
N PRO A 29 -2.41 8.51 -22.72
CA PRO A 29 -1.17 9.06 -22.19
C PRO A 29 -1.46 10.11 -21.10
N LEU A 30 -0.60 10.13 -20.07
CA LEU A 30 -0.64 11.11 -19.00
C LEU A 30 -0.49 12.55 -19.55
N GLY A 31 -1.30 13.48 -19.05
CA GLY A 31 -1.36 14.86 -19.54
C GLY A 31 -2.09 15.02 -20.87
N GLY A 32 -2.53 13.93 -21.50
CA GLY A 32 -3.40 13.93 -22.68
C GLY A 32 -4.87 13.82 -22.29
N LEU A 33 -5.49 12.67 -22.62
CA LEU A 33 -6.90 12.40 -22.29
C LEU A 33 -7.13 12.15 -20.79
N VAL A 34 -6.06 11.94 -20.02
CA VAL A 34 -6.12 11.67 -18.58
C VAL A 34 -5.18 12.61 -17.83
N SER A 35 -5.71 13.28 -16.81
CA SER A 35 -4.95 14.20 -15.95
C SER A 35 -4.09 13.48 -14.90
N GLY A 36 -4.28 12.17 -14.74
CA GLY A 36 -3.57 11.36 -13.77
C GLY A 36 -3.76 9.88 -14.03
N ILE A 37 -2.74 9.07 -13.75
CA ILE A 37 -2.75 7.61 -13.87
C ILE A 37 -2.19 7.00 -12.59
N PHE A 38 -3.05 6.33 -11.84
CA PHE A 38 -2.66 5.59 -10.64
C PHE A 38 -2.62 4.08 -10.95
N VAL A 39 -1.52 3.42 -10.60
CA VAL A 39 -1.34 1.99 -10.76
C VAL A 39 -1.28 1.32 -9.38
N ASP A 40 -2.29 0.50 -9.06
CA ASP A 40 -2.24 -0.48 -7.98
C ASP A 40 -1.49 -1.71 -8.50
N LEU A 41 -0.35 -2.01 -7.91
CA LEU A 41 0.52 -3.10 -8.31
C LEU A 41 0.48 -4.23 -7.26
N HIS A 42 -0.46 -5.14 -7.46
CA HIS A 42 -0.68 -6.27 -6.55
C HIS A 42 0.36 -7.36 -6.77
N GLY A 43 1.33 -7.49 -5.85
CA GLY A 43 2.46 -8.39 -6.05
C GLY A 43 3.23 -8.81 -4.79
N GLU A 44 3.81 -10.02 -4.81
CA GLU A 44 4.62 -10.51 -3.69
C GLU A 44 6.07 -10.00 -3.76
N ALA A 45 6.74 -10.15 -4.90
CA ALA A 45 8.16 -9.86 -5.02
C ALA A 45 8.46 -8.36 -5.13
N THR A 46 9.25 -7.85 -4.19
CA THR A 46 9.69 -6.44 -4.20
C THR A 46 10.52 -6.08 -5.44
N SER A 47 11.32 -7.01 -5.96
CA SER A 47 12.10 -6.82 -7.19
C SER A 47 11.22 -6.61 -8.42
N GLU A 48 10.12 -7.38 -8.54
CA GLU A 48 9.16 -7.22 -9.64
C GLU A 48 8.44 -5.88 -9.52
N LYS A 49 8.03 -5.50 -8.31
CA LYS A 49 7.39 -4.19 -8.05
C LYS A 49 8.30 -3.01 -8.40
N MET A 50 9.58 -3.06 -7.99
CA MET A 50 10.57 -2.03 -8.34
C MET A 50 10.82 -1.98 -9.85
N ALA A 51 10.85 -3.12 -10.54
CA ALA A 51 11.00 -3.17 -11.99
C ALA A 51 9.83 -2.46 -12.70
N TYR A 52 8.60 -2.66 -12.24
CA TYR A 52 7.44 -1.91 -12.74
C TYR A 52 7.52 -0.42 -12.43
N GLY A 53 7.95 -0.06 -11.21
CA GLY A 53 8.17 1.34 -10.84
C GLY A 53 9.10 2.05 -11.83
N HIS A 54 10.25 1.44 -12.13
CA HIS A 54 11.19 1.98 -13.12
C HIS A 54 10.68 1.92 -14.56
N PHE A 55 9.94 0.88 -14.94
CA PHE A 55 9.37 0.76 -16.28
C PHE A 55 8.31 1.84 -16.55
N LEU A 56 7.53 2.23 -15.55
CA LEU A 56 6.42 3.18 -15.65
C LEU A 56 6.82 4.63 -15.32
N ASP A 57 8.06 4.85 -14.91
CA ASP A 57 8.54 6.18 -14.50
C ASP A 57 8.37 7.22 -15.62
N GLY A 58 7.75 8.35 -15.29
CA GLY A 58 7.41 9.44 -16.20
C GLY A 58 6.20 9.17 -17.11
N GLN A 59 5.62 7.98 -17.07
CA GLN A 59 4.44 7.62 -17.88
C GLN A 59 3.14 7.64 -17.06
N VAL A 60 3.25 7.52 -15.73
CA VAL A 60 2.11 7.47 -14.82
C VAL A 60 2.33 8.40 -13.62
N THR A 61 1.24 8.78 -12.95
CA THR A 61 1.30 9.60 -11.74
C THR A 61 1.93 8.83 -10.59
N ALA A 62 1.49 7.59 -10.38
CA ALA A 62 1.95 6.78 -9.26
C ALA A 62 1.85 5.28 -9.52
N VAL A 63 2.77 4.53 -8.91
CA VAL A 63 2.78 3.07 -8.82
C VAL A 63 2.88 2.72 -7.33
N VAL A 64 1.78 2.23 -6.76
CA VAL A 64 1.73 1.83 -5.35
C VAL A 64 1.45 0.35 -5.28
N GLY A 65 2.37 -0.39 -4.66
CA GLY A 65 2.20 -1.82 -4.51
C GLY A 65 1.23 -2.20 -3.38
N THR A 66 0.65 -3.38 -3.52
CA THR A 66 -0.20 -4.03 -2.50
C THR A 66 0.14 -5.52 -2.42
N HIS A 67 -0.59 -6.32 -1.62
CA HIS A 67 -0.47 -7.78 -1.41
C HIS A 67 0.24 -8.20 -0.11
N THR A 68 1.40 -7.61 0.20
CA THR A 68 2.26 -8.15 1.29
C THR A 68 1.75 -7.79 2.69
N HIS A 69 0.78 -6.88 2.77
CA HIS A 69 0.12 -6.40 4.01
C HIS A 69 1.05 -5.65 4.98
N VAL A 70 2.31 -5.40 4.63
CA VAL A 70 3.26 -4.66 5.47
C VAL A 70 3.67 -3.37 4.77
N PRO A 71 3.37 -2.18 5.32
CA PRO A 71 3.69 -0.93 4.66
C PRO A 71 5.20 -0.73 4.58
N THR A 72 5.71 -0.42 3.40
CA THR A 72 7.14 -0.17 3.18
C THR A 72 7.51 1.28 3.44
N ALA A 73 8.77 1.52 3.80
CA ALA A 73 9.30 2.86 4.08
C ALA A 73 10.04 3.48 2.88
N ASP A 74 9.87 2.91 1.67
CA ASP A 74 10.62 3.25 0.45
C ASP A 74 9.89 4.23 -0.48
N HIS A 75 8.85 4.90 0.04
CA HIS A 75 8.09 5.91 -0.69
C HIS A 75 9.02 7.00 -1.24
N GLN A 76 8.92 7.27 -2.54
CA GLN A 76 9.74 8.27 -3.21
C GLN A 76 9.10 8.73 -4.51
N VAL A 77 9.47 9.92 -4.98
CA VAL A 77 9.22 10.33 -6.37
C VAL A 77 10.43 9.92 -7.19
N LEU A 78 10.21 9.09 -8.21
CA LEU A 78 11.26 8.62 -9.12
C LEU A 78 11.74 9.75 -10.05
N PRO A 79 12.91 9.62 -10.71
CA PRO A 79 13.49 10.69 -11.52
C PRO A 79 12.59 11.23 -12.64
N GLY A 80 11.71 10.41 -13.21
CA GLY A 80 10.72 10.79 -14.22
C GLY A 80 9.46 11.46 -13.66
N GLY A 81 9.32 11.56 -12.33
CA GLY A 81 8.18 12.21 -11.66
C GLY A 81 7.06 11.26 -11.25
N THR A 82 7.23 9.95 -11.37
CA THR A 82 6.25 8.98 -10.87
C THR A 82 6.46 8.73 -9.38
N ALA A 83 5.39 8.84 -8.58
CA ALA A 83 5.42 8.42 -7.18
C ALA A 83 5.46 6.88 -7.08
N PHE A 84 6.32 6.34 -6.20
CA PHE A 84 6.48 4.90 -6.00
C PHE A 84 6.49 4.54 -4.52
N GLN A 85 5.80 3.47 -4.14
CA GLN A 85 5.94 2.78 -2.86
C GLN A 85 5.70 1.29 -3.07
N CYS A 86 6.58 0.43 -2.55
CA CYS A 86 6.52 -1.01 -2.82
C CYS A 86 5.33 -1.72 -2.15
N ASP A 87 4.88 -1.28 -0.97
CA ASP A 87 3.60 -1.73 -0.43
C ASP A 87 2.95 -0.65 0.44
N ALA A 88 1.68 -0.34 0.16
CA ALA A 88 0.88 0.56 0.97
C ALA A 88 0.58 -0.01 2.37
N GLY A 89 0.67 -1.33 2.55
CA GLY A 89 0.27 -2.04 3.76
C GLY A 89 -1.22 -2.40 3.76
N MET A 90 -1.63 -3.14 4.79
CA MET A 90 -3.01 -3.54 5.03
C MET A 90 -3.75 -2.52 5.90
N CYS A 91 -5.05 -2.36 5.68
CA CYS A 91 -5.98 -1.79 6.65
C CYS A 91 -6.58 -2.91 7.51
N GLY A 92 -6.10 -3.09 8.74
CA GLY A 92 -6.52 -4.21 9.57
C GLY A 92 -5.76 -4.32 10.88
N ASP A 93 -6.04 -5.36 11.64
CA ASP A 93 -5.36 -5.65 12.91
C ASP A 93 -3.92 -6.12 12.65
N TYR A 94 -2.93 -5.39 13.18
CA TYR A 94 -1.51 -5.74 13.09
C TYR A 94 -0.99 -6.50 14.32
N ASP A 95 -1.81 -6.77 15.33
CA ASP A 95 -1.55 -7.80 16.34
C ASP A 95 -2.02 -9.19 15.82
N SER A 96 -1.64 -9.48 14.59
CA SER A 96 -2.08 -10.62 13.81
C SER A 96 -0.92 -11.16 12.96
N VAL A 97 -1.15 -12.24 12.21
CA VAL A 97 -0.24 -12.67 11.14
C VAL A 97 -0.92 -12.36 9.81
N ILE A 98 -0.50 -11.26 9.17
CA ILE A 98 -1.00 -10.84 7.85
C ILE A 98 -2.54 -10.68 7.83
N GLY A 99 -3.12 -10.22 8.95
CA GLY A 99 -4.57 -10.01 9.12
C GLY A 99 -5.34 -11.23 9.65
N MET A 100 -4.66 -12.37 9.83
CA MET A 100 -5.26 -13.60 10.35
C MET A 100 -4.94 -13.79 11.83
N ASP A 101 -5.82 -14.51 12.55
CA ASP A 101 -5.57 -14.89 13.95
C ASP A 101 -4.16 -15.46 14.11
N LYS A 102 -3.38 -14.84 15.01
CA LYS A 102 -1.97 -15.15 15.17
C LYS A 102 -1.74 -16.56 15.70
N ASN A 103 -2.61 -17.09 16.56
CA ASN A 103 -2.45 -18.43 17.11
C ASN A 103 -2.70 -19.50 16.04
N ALA A 104 -3.79 -19.38 15.28
CA ALA A 104 -4.10 -20.28 14.17
C ALA A 104 -3.01 -20.25 13.08
N SER A 105 -2.42 -19.08 12.85
CA SER A 105 -1.31 -18.91 11.92
C SER A 105 -0.01 -19.55 12.44
N LEU A 106 0.36 -19.30 13.71
CA LEU A 106 1.52 -19.91 14.34
C LEU A 106 1.43 -21.45 14.38
N ASP A 107 0.23 -21.98 14.63
CA ASP A 107 -0.01 -23.42 14.63
C ASP A 107 0.31 -24.05 13.26
N ARG A 108 0.04 -23.36 12.15
CA ARG A 108 0.37 -23.85 10.80
C ARG A 108 1.87 -23.96 10.54
N PHE A 109 2.68 -23.08 11.13
CA PHE A 109 4.13 -23.10 10.95
C PHE A 109 4.83 -24.05 11.91
N THR A 110 4.27 -24.27 13.11
CA THR A 110 4.94 -25.00 14.19
C THR A 110 4.47 -26.45 14.34
N ARG A 111 3.25 -26.78 13.91
CA ARG A 111 2.69 -28.14 14.03
C ARG A 111 2.63 -28.84 12.67
N LYS A 112 2.87 -30.16 12.67
CA LYS A 112 2.81 -31.02 11.47
C LYS A 112 1.40 -31.57 11.17
N MET A 113 0.36 -31.09 11.87
CA MET A 113 -1.03 -31.52 11.70
C MET A 113 -1.85 -30.43 11.04
N ARG A 114 -3.00 -30.79 10.45
CA ARG A 114 -3.98 -29.81 9.96
C ARG A 114 -4.38 -28.87 11.10
N GLY A 115 -3.92 -27.62 11.02
CA GLY A 115 -4.28 -26.56 11.94
C GLY A 115 -5.76 -26.14 11.80
N GLN A 116 -6.19 -25.25 12.67
CA GLN A 116 -7.54 -24.67 12.59
C GLN A 116 -7.72 -23.87 11.29
N LYS A 117 -8.98 -23.65 10.91
CA LYS A 117 -9.30 -22.72 9.81
C LYS A 117 -8.78 -21.33 10.20
N LEU A 118 -8.11 -20.64 9.26
CA LEU A 118 -7.73 -19.25 9.48
C LEU A 118 -8.98 -18.38 9.49
N LEU A 119 -9.10 -17.57 10.53
CA LEU A 119 -10.12 -16.55 10.67
C LEU A 119 -9.42 -15.18 10.75
N PRO A 120 -10.07 -14.10 10.29
CA PRO A 120 -9.56 -12.76 10.47
C PRO A 120 -9.34 -12.43 11.96
N ALA A 121 -8.29 -11.68 12.25
CA ALA A 121 -8.11 -11.08 13.57
C ALA A 121 -9.12 -9.93 13.77
N ASN A 122 -9.55 -9.70 15.01
CA ASN A 122 -10.61 -8.74 15.35
C ASN A 122 -10.14 -7.65 16.32
N GLY A 123 -8.81 -7.47 16.48
CA GLY A 123 -8.25 -6.40 17.28
C GLY A 123 -8.32 -5.03 16.60
N PRO A 124 -7.80 -3.98 17.26
CA PRO A 124 -7.78 -2.63 16.72
C PRO A 124 -7.03 -2.54 15.40
N ALA A 125 -7.68 -1.95 14.39
CA ALA A 125 -7.10 -1.80 13.06
C ALA A 125 -6.13 -0.62 12.99
N THR A 126 -5.01 -0.80 12.28
CA THR A 126 -4.25 0.30 11.70
C THR A 126 -4.74 0.49 10.26
N ILE A 127 -5.09 1.72 9.91
CA ILE A 127 -5.31 2.15 8.53
C ILE A 127 -3.95 2.48 7.93
N CYS A 128 -3.63 1.88 6.78
CA CYS A 128 -2.43 2.19 6.02
C CYS A 128 -2.79 2.72 4.64
N GLY A 129 -1.97 3.61 4.12
CA GLY A 129 -2.14 4.17 2.79
C GLY A 129 -1.02 5.14 2.44
N THR A 130 -1.23 5.86 1.36
CA THR A 130 -0.24 6.78 0.80
C THR A 130 -0.97 8.02 0.28
N LEU A 131 -0.50 9.20 0.67
CA LEU A 131 -0.92 10.45 0.07
C LEU A 131 0.04 10.80 -1.07
N ILE A 132 -0.51 11.14 -2.23
CA ILE A 132 0.24 11.60 -3.39
C ILE A 132 -0.30 12.97 -3.78
N GLU A 133 0.58 13.95 -3.89
CA GLU A 133 0.25 15.26 -4.43
C GLU A 133 0.70 15.32 -5.89
N THR A 134 -0.16 15.83 -6.77
CA THR A 134 0.11 15.89 -8.21
C THR A 134 0.37 17.32 -8.69
N ASP A 135 1.06 17.42 -9.81
CA ASP A 135 1.12 18.64 -10.61
C ASP A 135 -0.02 18.66 -11.62
N ASP A 136 -0.94 19.62 -11.50
CA ASP A 136 -2.12 19.72 -12.37
C ASP A 136 -1.78 19.94 -13.86
N ALA A 137 -0.61 20.52 -14.16
CA ALA A 137 -0.20 20.78 -15.53
C ALA A 137 0.38 19.52 -16.21
N THR A 138 1.03 18.63 -15.44
CA THR A 138 1.72 17.46 -16.00
C THR A 138 1.07 16.12 -15.65
N GLY A 139 0.27 16.09 -14.58
CA GLY A 139 -0.27 14.86 -13.98
C GLY A 139 0.76 14.03 -13.21
N LEU A 140 2.02 14.44 -13.15
CA LEU A 140 3.08 13.76 -12.40
C LEU A 140 3.02 14.07 -10.90
N ALA A 141 3.70 13.27 -10.09
CA ALA A 141 3.71 13.47 -8.65
C ALA A 141 4.73 14.56 -8.22
N LYS A 142 4.31 15.43 -7.32
CA LYS A 142 5.17 16.39 -6.61
C LYS A 142 5.71 15.79 -5.32
N SER A 143 4.89 15.00 -4.63
CA SER A 143 5.25 14.41 -3.35
C SER A 143 4.49 13.10 -3.12
N ILE A 144 5.06 12.27 -2.26
CA ILE A 144 4.46 11.05 -1.74
C ILE A 144 4.79 10.95 -0.25
N ALA A 145 3.80 10.60 0.56
CA ALA A 145 3.99 10.40 1.99
C ALA A 145 3.10 9.25 2.51
N PRO A 146 3.58 8.43 3.45
CA PRO A 146 2.80 7.34 4.01
C PRO A 146 1.76 7.86 5.00
N LEU A 147 0.62 7.17 5.06
CA LEU A 147 -0.43 7.34 6.04
C LEU A 147 -0.49 6.09 6.91
N ARG A 148 -0.36 6.23 8.22
CA ARG A 148 -0.63 5.17 9.20
C ARG A 148 -1.35 5.75 10.40
N VAL A 149 -2.57 5.26 10.65
CA VAL A 149 -3.45 5.81 11.69
C VAL A 149 -4.12 4.68 12.45
N GLY A 150 -4.14 4.79 13.78
CA GLY A 150 -4.80 3.87 14.68
C GLY A 150 -4.07 2.54 14.90
N GLY A 151 -4.63 1.72 15.79
CA GLY A 151 -4.19 0.35 16.02
C GLY A 151 -2.77 0.27 16.58
N ARG A 152 -1.89 -0.46 15.88
CA ARG A 152 -0.59 -0.90 16.41
C ARG A 152 0.63 -0.21 15.79
N LEU A 153 0.66 0.03 14.48
CA LEU A 153 1.88 0.52 13.83
C LEU A 153 2.19 1.97 14.22
N SER A 154 3.47 2.35 14.28
CA SER A 154 3.84 3.75 14.54
C SER A 154 3.14 4.70 13.55
N PRO A 155 2.47 5.76 14.06
CA PRO A 155 1.66 6.63 13.22
C PRO A 155 2.53 7.36 12.18
N ALA A 156 1.91 7.67 11.04
CA ALA A 156 2.47 8.54 10.01
C ALA A 156 1.36 9.41 9.43
N TRP A 157 1.63 10.70 9.35
CA TRP A 157 0.68 11.69 8.86
C TRP A 157 1.29 12.49 7.71
N PRO A 158 0.64 12.53 6.54
CA PRO A 158 1.19 13.19 5.36
C PRO A 158 0.89 14.69 5.28
N GLY A 159 0.05 15.23 6.17
CA GLY A 159 -0.28 16.67 6.19
C GLY A 159 0.82 17.52 6.83
N ALA A 160 0.97 18.76 6.35
CA ALA A 160 1.79 19.78 7.02
C ALA A 160 1.22 20.16 8.40
N GLU A 161 -0.10 20.06 8.54
CA GLU A 161 -0.79 20.20 9.81
C GLU A 161 -0.59 18.95 10.68
N PRO A 162 -0.57 19.10 12.02
CA PRO A 162 -0.59 17.96 12.93
C PRO A 162 -1.75 17.01 12.64
N MET A 163 -1.56 15.72 12.94
CA MET A 163 -2.66 14.75 12.88
C MET A 163 -3.80 15.21 13.81
N PRO A 164 -5.06 15.23 13.34
CA PRO A 164 -6.20 15.57 14.18
C PRO A 164 -6.26 14.73 15.45
N GLU A 165 -6.61 15.34 16.60
CA GLU A 165 -6.70 14.61 17.89
C GLU A 165 -7.63 13.39 17.82
N SER A 166 -8.73 13.50 17.07
CA SER A 166 -9.67 12.39 16.86
C SER A 166 -9.01 11.15 16.22
N LEU A 167 -7.97 11.34 15.41
CA LEU A 167 -7.20 10.26 14.79
C LEU A 167 -6.08 9.76 15.72
N LEU A 168 -5.48 10.64 16.53
CA LEU A 168 -4.49 10.25 17.54
C LEU A 168 -5.11 9.33 18.61
N GLN A 169 -6.38 9.57 18.97
CA GLN A 169 -7.09 8.73 19.94
C GLN A 169 -7.35 7.30 19.45
N LEU A 170 -7.28 7.03 18.13
CA LEU A 170 -7.41 5.67 17.58
C LEU A 170 -6.22 4.77 17.89
N HIS A 171 -5.08 5.35 18.31
CA HIS A 171 -3.87 4.64 18.71
C HIS A 171 -3.88 4.22 20.18
N LEU A 172 -4.79 4.77 20.99
CA LEU A 172 -4.88 4.46 22.40
C LEU A 172 -5.75 3.22 22.60
N PRO A 173 -5.32 2.23 23.38
CA PRO A 173 -6.21 1.14 23.78
C PRO A 173 -7.42 1.75 24.50
N GLN A 174 -8.63 1.35 24.09
CA GLN A 174 -9.86 1.80 24.75
C GLN A 174 -9.78 1.47 26.24
N GLY A 175 -9.67 2.52 27.08
CA GLY A 175 -9.48 2.40 28.53
C GLY A 175 -8.35 3.23 29.15
N GLN A 176 -7.52 3.96 28.36
CA GLN A 176 -6.48 4.86 28.90
C GLN A 176 -6.75 6.37 28.69
N ALA A 177 -7.92 6.74 28.14
CA ALA A 177 -8.26 8.15 27.90
C ALA A 177 -8.68 8.93 29.17
N GLU A 178 -8.79 8.29 30.34
CA GLU A 178 -9.31 8.93 31.58
C GLU A 178 -8.26 9.24 32.66
N THR A 179 -6.96 9.05 32.40
CA THR A 179 -5.92 9.33 33.42
C THR A 179 -4.84 10.27 32.92
N VAL A 180 -5.22 11.49 32.50
CA VAL A 180 -4.34 12.66 32.61
C VAL A 180 -5.21 13.84 33.04
N GLY A 181 -5.38 13.95 34.36
CA GLY A 181 -5.89 15.13 35.07
C GLY A 181 -4.81 15.67 35.99
#